data_AF-A0A2S9V7K2-F1
#
_entry.id   AF-A0A2S9V7K2-F1
#
_cell.length_a   1.000
_cell.length_b   1.000
_cell.length_c   1.000
_cell.angle_alpha   90.00
_cell.angle_beta   90.00
_cell.angle_gamma   90.00
#
_symmetry.space_group_name_H-M   'P 1'
#
loop_
_entity.id
_entity.type
_entity.pdbx_description
1 polymer ?
#
loop_
_entity_poly.entity_id
_entity_poly.type
_entity_poly.pdbx_seq_one_letter_code
_entity_poly.pdbx_strand_id
1 'polypeptide(L)'
;MESAICTGVVNHERFKPTQHAFEYGIAMMWLNLDEVNHLAHTVKGFSNTARAAFEFRRSDYLGDPTLPLKQAVLARMNELNKSEASLIGDIFLLGQARHFGLYFSPVNFYFLRHKACGQFTHMLAEVSNTPWNERHHYLVDLNKQENTPKAFHVSPFNPVDMVYKWHIQQPSEAFSVGLSCYKENKHFTAIMHLKQKPLNSNTVRNVIKSIPNMTLRTVIGIYWQAVKLWIKRTPVYSHPINSQE
;
A
#
# COMPACT_ATOMS: atom_id res chain seq x y z
N MET A 1 15.86 -16.18 0.94
CA MET A 1 14.58 -15.62 1.41
C MET A 1 14.61 -14.14 1.08
N GLU A 2 13.65 -13.70 0.29
CA GLU A 2 13.60 -12.35 -0.31
C GLU A 2 12.62 -11.42 0.40
N SER A 3 11.84 -11.96 1.33
CA SER A 3 10.92 -11.20 2.16
C SER A 3 11.64 -10.39 3.25
N ALA A 4 11.10 -9.20 3.54
CA ALA A 4 11.67 -8.20 4.42
C ALA A 4 10.58 -7.47 5.24
N ILE A 5 11.02 -6.72 6.26
CA ILE A 5 10.25 -5.63 6.86
C ILE A 5 10.80 -4.33 6.31
N CYS A 6 9.95 -3.55 5.65
CA CYS A 6 10.26 -2.21 5.19
C CYS A 6 9.93 -1.20 6.29
N THR A 7 10.94 -0.53 6.83
CA THR A 7 10.75 0.57 7.79
C THR A 7 11.14 1.89 7.17
N GLY A 8 10.43 2.96 7.50
CA GLY A 8 10.71 4.26 6.89
C GLY A 8 9.75 5.36 7.32
N VAL A 9 9.60 6.35 6.44
CA VAL A 9 8.78 7.55 6.67
C VAL A 9 7.82 7.79 5.52
N VAL A 10 6.64 8.30 5.83
CA VAL A 10 5.66 8.76 4.85
C VAL A 10 5.49 10.26 5.01
N ASN A 11 5.80 10.98 3.94
CA ASN A 11 5.60 12.41 3.81
C ASN A 11 4.31 12.68 3.07
N HIS A 12 3.43 13.45 3.70
CA HIS A 12 2.22 13.99 3.10
C HIS A 12 2.35 15.49 3.00
N GLU A 13 2.15 16.02 1.80
CA GLU A 13 2.14 17.46 1.58
C GLU A 13 1.01 17.84 0.63
N ARG A 14 0.16 18.73 1.12
CA ARG A 14 -0.94 19.36 0.40
C ARG A 14 -0.57 20.81 0.17
N PHE A 15 -0.64 21.24 -1.09
CA PHE A 15 -0.34 22.60 -1.53
C PHE A 15 -1.63 23.43 -1.71
N LYS A 16 -2.72 22.77 -2.10
CA LYS A 16 -4.02 23.41 -2.40
C LYS A 16 -5.20 22.57 -1.88
N PRO A 17 -6.36 23.22 -1.58
CA PRO A 17 -6.55 24.66 -1.45
C PRO A 17 -5.88 25.23 -0.19
N THR A 18 -5.69 24.40 0.83
CA THR A 18 -5.07 24.75 2.11
C THR A 18 -3.74 24.02 2.26
N GLN A 19 -2.67 24.78 2.55
CA GLN A 19 -1.35 24.19 2.75
C GLN A 19 -1.32 23.37 4.04
N HIS A 20 -0.86 22.13 3.94
CA HIS A 20 -0.70 21.25 5.07
C HIS A 20 0.30 20.14 4.76
N ALA A 21 1.34 20.02 5.59
CA ALA A 21 2.30 18.94 5.51
C ALA A 21 2.42 18.22 6.85
N PHE A 22 2.71 16.93 6.80
CA PHE A 22 3.09 16.13 7.95
C PHE A 22 3.89 14.90 7.51
N GLU A 23 4.75 14.43 8.41
CA GLU A 23 5.49 13.18 8.26
C GLU A 23 5.13 12.23 9.41
N TYR A 24 5.16 10.93 9.14
CA TYR A 24 5.11 9.90 10.18
C TYR A 24 5.91 8.67 9.79
N GLY A 25 6.43 7.98 10.80
CA GLY A 25 7.12 6.70 10.62
C GLY A 25 6.15 5.57 10.27
N ILE A 26 6.58 4.65 9.41
CA ILE A 26 5.83 3.47 9.00
C ILE A 26 6.70 2.21 9.03
N ALA A 27 6.09 1.07 9.33
CA ALA A 27 6.63 -0.24 8.99
C ALA A 27 5.60 -1.00 8.15
N MET A 28 6.07 -1.73 7.15
CA MET A 28 5.26 -2.57 6.28
C MET A 28 5.99 -3.86 5.99
N MET A 29 5.24 -4.90 5.65
CA MET A 29 5.79 -6.17 5.23
C MET A 29 6.09 -6.10 3.73
N TRP A 30 7.29 -6.54 3.35
CA TRP A 30 7.67 -6.85 1.98
C TRP A 30 7.71 -8.36 1.85
N LEU A 31 6.69 -8.97 1.25
CA LEU A 31 6.53 -10.42 1.22
C LEU A 31 6.59 -10.93 -0.21
N ASN A 32 7.55 -11.79 -0.52
CA ASN A 32 7.39 -12.68 -1.66
C ASN A 32 6.23 -13.63 -1.33
N LEU A 33 5.16 -13.59 -2.13
CA LEU A 33 3.94 -14.35 -1.81
C LEU A 33 4.16 -15.86 -1.83
N ASP A 34 5.18 -16.36 -2.52
CA ASP A 34 5.55 -17.78 -2.52
C ASP A 34 6.27 -18.19 -1.21
N GLU A 35 6.81 -17.24 -0.44
CA GLU A 35 7.55 -17.50 0.81
C GLU A 35 6.67 -17.47 2.07
N VAL A 36 5.41 -17.00 1.98
CA VAL A 36 4.56 -16.74 3.15
C VAL A 36 4.40 -17.97 4.06
N ASN A 37 4.21 -19.16 3.49
CA ASN A 37 4.09 -20.40 4.26
C ASN A 37 5.40 -20.72 4.97
N HIS A 38 6.54 -20.60 4.28
CA HIS A 38 7.86 -20.84 4.86
C HIS A 38 8.18 -19.87 6.01
N LEU A 39 7.83 -18.59 5.84
CA LEU A 39 7.98 -17.55 6.87
C LEU A 39 7.18 -17.87 8.12
N ALA A 40 5.94 -18.35 7.99
CA ALA A 40 5.09 -18.71 9.12
C ALA A 40 5.67 -19.86 9.96
N HIS A 41 6.50 -20.72 9.37
CA HIS A 41 7.18 -21.81 10.08
C HIS A 41 8.54 -21.40 10.69
N THR A 42 9.21 -20.41 10.12
CA THR A 42 10.61 -20.09 10.45
C THR A 42 10.79 -18.81 11.27
N VAL A 43 9.85 -17.87 11.16
CA VAL A 43 9.95 -16.55 11.80
C VAL A 43 9.03 -16.46 13.01
N LYS A 44 9.62 -16.48 14.21
CA LYS A 44 8.85 -16.33 15.46
C LYS A 44 8.18 -14.97 15.50
N GLY A 45 6.87 -14.97 15.73
CA GLY A 45 6.05 -13.75 15.78
C GLY A 45 5.41 -13.38 14.45
N PHE A 46 5.65 -14.13 13.37
CA PHE A 46 4.91 -14.05 12.11
C PHE A 46 4.06 -15.32 11.94
N SER A 47 2.80 -15.18 11.54
CA SER A 47 1.91 -16.31 11.25
C SER A 47 0.99 -15.98 10.09
N ASN A 48 0.54 -17.02 9.38
CA ASN A 48 -0.49 -16.92 8.35
C ASN A 48 -1.81 -17.65 8.70
N THR A 49 -1.84 -18.36 9.84
CA THR A 49 -2.97 -19.21 10.25
C THR A 49 -3.45 -18.92 11.67
N ALA A 50 -2.55 -18.51 12.56
CA ALA A 50 -2.81 -18.31 13.98
C ALA A 50 -2.54 -16.87 14.41
N ARG A 51 -2.88 -16.56 15.67
CA ARG A 51 -2.56 -15.25 16.25
C ARG A 51 -1.06 -15.09 16.48
N ALA A 52 -0.53 -13.95 16.10
CA ALA A 52 0.88 -13.61 16.22
C ALA A 52 1.06 -12.10 16.30
N ALA A 53 2.31 -11.64 16.48
CA ALA A 53 2.58 -10.22 16.45
C ALA A 53 2.29 -9.63 15.06
N PHE A 54 2.70 -10.34 14.00
CA PHE A 54 2.31 -10.06 12.62
C PHE A 54 1.52 -11.24 12.06
N GLU A 55 0.28 -11.00 11.65
CA GLU A 55 -0.57 -12.02 11.03
C GLU A 55 -0.84 -11.66 9.56
N PHE A 56 -0.40 -12.51 8.65
CA PHE A 56 -0.83 -12.48 7.27
C PHE A 56 -2.16 -13.24 7.15
N ARG A 57 -3.29 -12.54 7.07
CA ARG A 57 -4.60 -13.18 6.86
C ARG A 57 -5.02 -13.00 5.42
N ARG A 58 -5.18 -14.10 4.69
CA ARG A 58 -5.54 -14.08 3.26
C ARG A 58 -6.79 -13.22 2.97
N SER A 59 -7.79 -13.25 3.86
CA SER A 59 -9.04 -12.48 3.76
C SER A 59 -8.87 -10.96 3.82
N ASP A 60 -7.72 -10.45 4.25
CA ASP A 60 -7.50 -9.00 4.34
C ASP A 60 -7.13 -8.38 2.98
N TYR A 61 -6.71 -9.21 2.03
CA TYR A 61 -6.12 -8.79 0.76
C TYR A 61 -7.03 -9.11 -0.43
N LEU A 62 -6.64 -8.58 -1.59
CA LEU A 62 -7.37 -8.61 -2.86
C LEU A 62 -7.98 -9.97 -3.23
N GLY A 63 -9.22 -9.95 -3.71
CA GLY A 63 -9.92 -11.08 -4.33
C GLY A 63 -10.40 -12.16 -3.36
N ASP A 64 -10.93 -13.25 -3.93
CA ASP A 64 -11.52 -14.35 -3.17
C ASP A 64 -10.49 -14.99 -2.20
N PRO A 65 -10.79 -15.07 -0.88
CA PRO A 65 -9.87 -15.65 0.10
C PRO A 65 -9.61 -17.15 -0.07
N THR A 66 -10.43 -17.87 -0.84
CA THR A 66 -10.22 -19.29 -1.15
C THR A 66 -9.10 -19.49 -2.18
N LEU A 67 -8.78 -18.46 -2.97
CA LEU A 67 -7.70 -18.49 -3.95
C LEU A 67 -6.38 -17.99 -3.34
N PRO A 68 -5.21 -18.54 -3.73
CA PRO A 68 -3.93 -17.97 -3.37
C PRO A 68 -3.83 -16.49 -3.81
N LEU A 69 -3.35 -15.61 -2.92
CA LEU A 69 -3.30 -14.17 -3.18
C LEU A 69 -2.52 -13.84 -4.46
N LYS A 70 -1.42 -14.56 -4.72
CA LYS A 70 -0.64 -14.40 -5.96
C LYS A 70 -1.50 -14.58 -7.22
N GLN A 71 -2.38 -15.57 -7.24
CA GLN A 71 -3.26 -15.83 -8.37
C GLN A 71 -4.31 -14.72 -8.52
N ALA A 72 -4.95 -14.31 -7.43
CA ALA A 72 -5.93 -13.23 -7.45
C ALA A 72 -5.31 -11.90 -7.93
N VAL A 73 -4.09 -11.58 -7.49
CA VAL A 73 -3.35 -10.40 -7.93
C VAL A 73 -2.99 -10.49 -9.41
N LEU A 74 -2.46 -11.62 -9.88
CA LEU A 74 -2.12 -11.80 -11.29
C LEU A 74 -3.36 -11.71 -12.19
N ALA A 75 -4.48 -12.30 -11.78
CA ALA A 75 -5.75 -12.18 -12.50
C ALA A 75 -6.16 -10.71 -12.63
N ARG A 76 -6.19 -9.98 -11.51
CA ARG A 76 -6.54 -8.55 -11.52
C ARG A 76 -5.57 -7.69 -12.32
N MET A 77 -4.27 -7.97 -12.26
CA MET A 77 -3.27 -7.29 -13.08
C MET A 77 -3.51 -7.53 -14.57
N ASN A 78 -3.83 -8.77 -14.97
CA ASN A 78 -4.11 -9.10 -16.37
C ASN A 78 -5.42 -8.48 -16.87
N GLU A 79 -6.47 -8.41 -16.04
CA GLU A 79 -7.72 -7.71 -16.37
C GLU A 79 -7.50 -6.22 -16.67
N LEU A 80 -6.63 -5.57 -15.89
CA LEU A 80 -6.32 -4.14 -16.03
C LEU A 80 -5.23 -3.86 -17.07
N ASN A 81 -4.53 -4.90 -17.53
CA ASN A 81 -3.47 -4.74 -18.51
C ASN A 81 -4.06 -4.46 -19.90
N LYS A 82 -3.65 -3.36 -20.51
CA LYS A 82 -4.09 -2.98 -21.86
C LYS A 82 -3.27 -3.65 -22.97
N SER A 83 -2.16 -4.31 -22.61
CA SER A 83 -1.34 -5.06 -23.56
C SER A 83 -1.88 -6.48 -23.76
N GLU A 84 -1.71 -7.03 -24.96
CA GLU A 84 -2.04 -8.43 -25.26
C GLU A 84 -1.14 -9.44 -24.53
N ALA A 85 0.04 -9.01 -24.08
CA ALA A 85 0.98 -9.89 -23.38
C ALA A 85 0.51 -10.15 -21.94
N SER A 86 0.34 -11.43 -21.60
CA SER A 86 -0.04 -11.82 -20.25
C SER A 86 1.08 -11.50 -19.24
N LEU A 87 0.70 -10.89 -18.13
CA LEU A 87 1.56 -10.59 -17.01
C LEU A 87 1.75 -11.85 -16.16
N ILE A 88 2.98 -12.36 -16.15
CA ILE A 88 3.39 -13.56 -15.39
C ILE A 88 4.68 -13.28 -14.61
N GLY A 89 4.81 -13.88 -13.42
CA GLY A 89 6.01 -13.71 -12.60
C GLY A 89 5.81 -13.97 -11.12
N ASP A 90 6.74 -13.45 -10.33
CA ASP A 90 6.64 -13.47 -8.87
C ASP A 90 5.91 -12.21 -8.39
N ILE A 91 5.09 -12.36 -7.37
CA ILE A 91 4.37 -11.25 -6.76
C ILE A 91 4.95 -10.97 -5.38
N PHE A 92 5.30 -9.71 -5.17
CA PHE A 92 5.74 -9.19 -3.89
C PHE A 92 4.68 -8.24 -3.34
N LEU A 93 4.23 -8.48 -2.11
CA LEU A 93 3.35 -7.56 -1.40
C LEU A 93 4.20 -6.57 -0.59
N LEU A 94 4.00 -5.28 -0.81
CA LEU A 94 4.33 -4.22 0.13
C LEU A 94 3.04 -3.73 0.80
N GLY A 95 2.80 -4.16 2.05
CA GLY A 95 1.55 -3.82 2.72
C GLY A 95 1.57 -4.08 4.22
N GLN A 96 0.46 -3.78 4.86
CA GLN A 96 0.27 -4.03 6.29
C GLN A 96 -0.13 -5.49 6.51
N ALA A 97 0.47 -6.14 7.52
CA ALA A 97 -0.07 -7.35 8.11
C ALA A 97 -0.88 -6.98 9.36
N ARG A 98 -1.76 -7.86 9.87
CA ARG A 98 -2.41 -7.57 11.15
C ARG A 98 -1.35 -7.48 12.24
N HIS A 99 -1.45 -6.46 13.08
CA HIS A 99 -0.58 -6.32 14.25
C HIS A 99 -1.38 -6.66 15.50
N PHE A 100 -1.01 -7.75 16.18
CA PHE A 100 -1.77 -8.31 17.32
C PHE A 100 -3.28 -8.52 17.03
N GLY A 101 -3.60 -8.89 15.79
CA GLY A 101 -4.98 -9.13 15.33
C GLY A 101 -5.72 -7.89 14.82
N LEU A 102 -5.14 -6.69 14.91
CA LEU A 102 -5.72 -5.47 14.33
C LEU A 102 -5.18 -5.24 12.92
N TYR A 103 -6.08 -5.13 11.95
CA TYR A 103 -5.75 -4.81 10.57
C TYR A 103 -6.20 -3.39 10.22
N PHE A 104 -5.32 -2.65 9.55
CA PHE A 104 -5.67 -1.40 8.90
C PHE A 104 -4.66 -1.16 7.76
N SER A 105 -5.15 -1.02 6.53
CA SER A 105 -4.31 -0.68 5.39
C SER A 105 -5.01 0.32 4.48
N PRO A 106 -4.53 1.58 4.38
CA PRO A 106 -5.09 2.53 3.44
C PRO A 106 -4.71 2.16 1.99
N VAL A 107 -3.58 1.47 1.82
CA VAL A 107 -3.09 1.03 0.52
C VAL A 107 -2.20 -0.21 0.67
N ASN A 108 -2.39 -1.19 -0.21
CA ASN A 108 -1.48 -2.31 -0.42
C ASN A 108 -0.88 -2.20 -1.82
N PHE A 109 0.41 -2.47 -1.98
CA PHE A 109 1.07 -2.50 -3.29
C PHE A 109 1.53 -3.91 -3.61
N TYR A 110 1.21 -4.39 -4.80
CA TYR A 110 1.66 -5.68 -5.30
C TYR A 110 2.60 -5.47 -6.48
N PHE A 111 3.87 -5.84 -6.32
CA PHE A 111 4.90 -5.69 -7.34
C PHE A 111 5.05 -7.00 -8.10
N LEU A 112 5.01 -6.92 -9.43
CA LEU A 112 5.28 -8.04 -10.32
C LEU A 112 6.75 -8.02 -10.74
N ARG A 113 7.45 -9.10 -10.43
CA ARG A 113 8.83 -9.33 -10.89
C ARG A 113 8.84 -10.33 -12.04
N HIS A 114 9.44 -9.95 -13.15
CA HIS A 114 9.62 -10.83 -14.28
C HIS A 114 10.78 -11.81 -14.01
N LYS A 115 10.50 -13.12 -14.11
CA LYS A 115 11.45 -14.17 -13.69
C LYS A 115 12.76 -14.17 -14.47
N ALA A 116 12.72 -13.94 -15.79
CA ALA A 116 13.91 -14.10 -16.62
C ALA A 116 14.94 -12.97 -16.41
N CYS A 117 14.51 -11.74 -16.13
CA CYS A 117 15.39 -10.60 -15.96
C CYS A 117 15.52 -10.12 -14.50
N GLY A 118 14.68 -10.64 -13.59
CA GLY A 118 14.68 -10.25 -12.18
C GLY A 118 14.18 -8.82 -11.89
N GLN A 119 13.75 -8.08 -12.92
CA GLN A 119 13.27 -6.69 -12.78
C GLN A 119 11.79 -6.64 -12.40
N PHE A 120 11.40 -5.63 -11.63
CA PHE A 120 9.99 -5.35 -11.38
C PHE A 120 9.42 -4.58 -12.56
N THR A 121 8.39 -5.14 -13.18
CA THR A 121 7.80 -4.58 -14.41
C THR A 121 6.53 -3.79 -14.11
N HIS A 122 5.73 -4.24 -13.14
CA HIS A 122 4.45 -3.63 -12.81
C HIS A 122 4.25 -3.53 -11.30
N MET A 123 3.40 -2.58 -10.91
CA MET A 123 2.86 -2.46 -9.56
C MET A 123 1.35 -2.31 -9.63
N LEU A 124 0.61 -3.11 -8.87
CA LEU A 124 -0.82 -2.93 -8.63
C LEU A 124 -1.00 -2.25 -7.28
N ALA A 125 -1.54 -1.05 -7.25
CA ALA A 125 -1.92 -0.36 -6.03
C ALA A 125 -3.40 -0.64 -5.71
N GLU A 126 -3.67 -1.36 -4.63
CA GLU A 126 -5.00 -1.53 -4.04
C GLU A 126 -5.21 -0.44 -2.99
N VAL A 127 -6.06 0.53 -3.30
CA VAL A 127 -6.36 1.64 -2.40
C VAL A 127 -7.73 1.43 -1.80
N SER A 128 -7.83 1.57 -0.47
CA SER A 128 -9.08 1.41 0.27
C SER A 128 -9.55 2.76 0.80
N ASN A 129 -10.84 3.06 0.69
CA ASN A 129 -11.40 4.24 1.35
C ASN A 129 -11.87 3.91 2.78
N THR A 130 -11.78 4.90 3.66
CA THR A 130 -12.31 4.80 5.02
C THR A 130 -13.34 5.91 5.23
N PRO A 131 -14.49 5.63 5.87
CA PRO A 131 -14.91 4.37 6.49
C PRO A 131 -15.62 3.35 5.56
N TRP A 132 -15.86 3.67 4.29
CA TRP A 132 -16.73 2.86 3.40
C TRP A 132 -16.14 1.50 2.97
N ASN A 133 -14.83 1.28 3.15
CA ASN A 133 -14.14 0.02 2.86
C ASN A 133 -14.29 -0.46 1.41
N GLU A 134 -14.58 0.46 0.49
CA GLU A 134 -14.50 0.21 -0.94
C GLU A 134 -13.03 0.15 -1.33
N ARG A 135 -12.72 -0.64 -2.36
CA ARG A 135 -11.36 -0.82 -2.86
C ARG A 135 -11.32 -0.49 -4.35
N HIS A 136 -10.22 0.09 -4.77
CA HIS A 136 -9.98 0.34 -6.18
C HIS A 136 -8.52 0.02 -6.52
N HIS A 137 -8.27 -0.35 -7.77
CA HIS A 137 -6.99 -0.89 -8.20
C HIS A 137 -6.41 -0.07 -9.34
N TYR A 138 -5.17 0.39 -9.16
CA TYR A 138 -4.40 1.04 -10.23
C TYR A 138 -3.25 0.13 -10.64
N LEU A 139 -3.21 -0.25 -11.92
CA LEU A 139 -2.05 -0.93 -12.51
C LEU A 139 -1.07 0.11 -13.06
N VAL A 140 0.20 0.01 -12.67
CA VAL A 140 1.27 0.91 -13.07
C VAL A 140 2.38 0.10 -13.74
N ASP A 141 2.68 0.39 -15.00
CA ASP A 141 3.91 -0.05 -15.67
C ASP A 141 5.09 0.76 -15.09
N LEU A 142 6.06 0.06 -14.48
CA LEU A 142 7.18 0.71 -13.79
C LEU A 142 8.22 1.32 -14.73
N ASN A 143 8.24 0.90 -16.00
CA ASN A 143 9.14 1.48 -17.01
C ASN A 143 8.62 2.82 -17.53
N LYS A 144 7.29 2.96 -17.66
CA LYS A 144 6.66 4.16 -18.22
C LYS A 144 6.07 5.09 -17.17
N GLN A 145 5.46 4.54 -16.12
CA GLN A 145 4.74 5.24 -15.05
C GLN A 145 3.78 6.31 -15.58
N GLU A 146 2.94 5.90 -16.53
CA GLU A 146 2.00 6.78 -17.21
C GLU A 146 1.02 7.45 -16.22
N ASN A 147 0.60 8.65 -16.58
CA ASN A 147 -0.38 9.41 -15.81
C ASN A 147 -1.72 8.65 -15.77
N THR A 148 -2.30 8.52 -14.57
CA THR A 148 -3.57 7.81 -14.39
C THR A 148 -4.67 8.78 -13.97
N PRO A 149 -5.86 8.77 -14.59
CA PRO A 149 -7.01 9.50 -14.07
C PRO A 149 -7.34 9.03 -12.65
N LYS A 150 -7.56 9.96 -11.72
CA LYS A 150 -8.03 9.63 -10.38
C LYS A 150 -9.51 9.22 -10.46
N ALA A 151 -9.76 7.92 -10.42
CA ALA A 151 -11.12 7.38 -10.45
C ALA A 151 -11.74 7.16 -9.06
N PHE A 152 -10.94 7.19 -7.98
CA PHE A 152 -11.39 6.74 -6.66
C PHE A 152 -11.35 7.85 -5.58
N HIS A 153 -12.43 7.95 -4.80
CA HIS A 153 -12.60 8.96 -3.75
C HIS A 153 -11.94 8.51 -2.43
N VAL A 154 -10.60 8.49 -2.42
CA VAL A 154 -9.80 8.03 -1.27
C VAL A 154 -9.76 8.99 -0.08
N SER A 155 -10.13 10.25 -0.31
CA SER A 155 -10.21 11.28 0.74
C SER A 155 -11.36 12.22 0.44
N PRO A 156 -12.17 12.61 1.45
CA PRO A 156 -13.21 13.62 1.28
C PRO A 156 -12.63 15.01 1.00
N PHE A 157 -11.31 15.21 1.15
CA PHE A 157 -10.65 16.51 0.97
C PHE A 157 -9.93 16.65 -0.38
N ASN A 158 -10.07 15.68 -1.29
CA ASN A 158 -9.54 15.75 -2.65
C ASN A 158 -10.66 15.49 -3.67
N PRO A 159 -10.88 16.39 -4.64
CA PRO A 159 -11.83 16.14 -5.71
C PRO A 159 -11.39 14.93 -6.56
N VAL A 160 -12.35 14.28 -7.22
CA VAL A 160 -12.10 13.12 -8.12
C VAL A 160 -11.41 13.57 -9.40
N ASP A 161 -11.78 14.73 -9.93
CA ASP A 161 -11.23 15.31 -11.16
C ASP A 161 -9.76 15.77 -11.01
N MET A 162 -8.86 14.78 -11.01
CA MET A 162 -7.41 14.93 -10.89
C MET A 162 -6.69 13.83 -11.66
N VAL A 163 -5.41 14.05 -11.91
CA VAL A 163 -4.48 13.10 -12.53
C VAL A 163 -3.43 12.68 -11.51
N TYR A 164 -3.26 11.38 -11.36
CA TYR A 164 -2.20 10.75 -10.61
C TYR A 164 -0.91 10.66 -11.44
N LYS A 165 0.18 11.16 -10.85
CA LYS A 165 1.55 10.95 -11.34
C LYS A 165 2.29 10.09 -10.34
N TRP A 166 2.66 8.89 -10.78
CA TRP A 166 3.38 7.93 -9.96
C TRP A 166 4.89 8.23 -9.97
N HIS A 167 5.55 7.95 -8.85
CA HIS A 167 7.00 8.02 -8.74
C HIS A 167 7.49 6.82 -7.94
N ILE A 168 7.66 5.70 -8.63
CA ILE A 168 8.00 4.41 -8.06
C ILE A 168 9.43 4.06 -8.43
N GLN A 169 10.29 3.87 -7.43
CA GLN A 169 11.63 3.36 -7.65
C GLN A 169 11.61 1.84 -7.75
N GLN A 170 12.56 1.26 -8.50
CA GLN A 170 12.77 -0.19 -8.49
C GLN A 170 13.01 -0.66 -7.05
N PRO A 171 12.22 -1.62 -6.54
CA PRO A 171 12.43 -2.16 -5.20
C PRO A 171 13.84 -2.74 -5.04
N SER A 172 14.54 -2.26 -4.03
CA SER A 172 15.89 -2.71 -3.65
C SER A 172 16.04 -2.58 -2.12
N GLU A 173 17.28 -2.57 -1.59
CA GLU A 173 17.53 -2.37 -0.15
C GLU A 173 16.91 -1.08 0.40
N ALA A 174 16.84 -0.02 -0.41
CA ALA A 174 16.12 1.21 -0.10
C ALA A 174 15.42 1.73 -1.35
N PHE A 175 14.17 2.14 -1.21
CA PHE A 175 13.37 2.61 -2.35
C PHE A 175 12.23 3.51 -1.88
N SER A 176 11.67 4.27 -2.83
CA SER A 176 10.51 5.12 -2.58
C SER A 176 9.31 4.75 -3.45
N VAL A 177 8.12 4.89 -2.86
CA VAL A 177 6.82 4.81 -3.52
C VAL A 177 6.15 6.15 -3.34
N GLY A 178 5.97 6.88 -4.43
CA GLY A 178 5.41 8.22 -4.45
C GLY A 178 4.19 8.35 -5.37
N LEU A 179 3.29 9.25 -4.98
CA LEU A 179 2.12 9.63 -5.74
C LEU A 179 1.89 11.14 -5.62
N SER A 180 1.74 11.82 -6.74
CA SER A 180 1.32 13.22 -6.80
C SER A 180 -0.02 13.36 -7.50
N CYS A 181 -0.87 14.26 -6.99
CA CYS A 181 -2.15 14.61 -7.60
C CYS A 181 -2.04 15.97 -8.28
N TYR A 182 -2.39 16.02 -9.56
CA TYR A 182 -2.41 17.22 -10.38
C TYR A 182 -3.83 17.53 -10.85
N LYS A 183 -4.14 18.82 -10.96
CA LYS A 183 -5.22 19.30 -11.83
C LYS A 183 -4.58 20.17 -12.91
N GLU A 184 -4.56 21.49 -12.71
CA GLU A 184 -3.68 22.40 -13.46
C GLU A 184 -2.30 22.50 -12.82
N ASN A 185 -2.27 22.51 -11.48
CA ASN A 185 -1.06 22.57 -10.66
C ASN A 185 -0.94 21.33 -9.77
N LYS A 186 0.19 21.19 -9.07
CA LYS A 186 0.38 20.14 -8.05
C LYS A 186 -0.47 20.46 -6.82
N HIS A 187 -1.42 19.60 -6.45
CA HIS A 187 -2.30 19.82 -5.30
C HIS A 187 -1.85 19.06 -4.06
N PHE A 188 -1.32 17.86 -4.27
CA PHE A 188 -0.97 16.95 -3.19
C PHE A 188 0.15 16.00 -3.62
N THR A 189 0.97 15.58 -2.66
CA THR A 189 1.94 14.51 -2.80
C THR A 189 1.98 13.66 -1.55
N ALA A 190 2.09 12.35 -1.75
CA ALA A 190 2.44 11.38 -0.73
C ALA A 190 3.69 10.65 -1.21
N ILE A 191 4.75 10.64 -0.42
CA ILE A 191 5.97 9.90 -0.73
C ILE A 191 6.35 9.08 0.48
N MET A 192 6.62 7.80 0.23
CA MET A 192 7.04 6.86 1.24
C MET A 192 8.45 6.41 0.92
N HIS A 193 9.38 6.68 1.83
CA HIS A 193 10.78 6.24 1.74
C HIS A 193 10.98 5.05 2.65
N LEU A 194 11.48 3.94 2.13
CA LEU A 194 11.58 2.67 2.84
C LEU A 194 12.99 2.10 2.78
N LYS A 195 13.38 1.43 3.86
CA LYS A 195 14.57 0.59 3.93
C LYS A 195 14.15 -0.83 4.31
N GLN A 196 14.61 -1.81 3.53
CA GLN A 196 14.37 -3.21 3.78
C GLN A 196 15.25 -3.72 4.91
N LYS A 197 14.67 -4.50 5.81
CA LYS A 197 15.39 -5.30 6.81
C LYS A 197 14.96 -6.75 6.64
N PRO A 198 15.89 -7.73 6.68
CA PRO A 198 15.53 -9.13 6.51
C PRO A 198 14.41 -9.54 7.47
N LEU A 199 13.41 -10.26 6.95
CA LEU A 199 12.29 -10.72 7.76
C LEU A 199 12.71 -11.95 8.56
N ASN A 200 13.26 -11.74 9.75
CA ASN A 200 13.65 -12.80 10.67
C ASN A 200 13.16 -12.50 12.09
N SER A 201 13.26 -13.51 12.97
CA SER A 201 12.78 -13.43 14.35
C SER A 201 13.39 -12.26 15.14
N ASN A 202 14.64 -11.88 14.86
CA ASN A 202 15.31 -10.77 15.54
C ASN A 202 14.76 -9.42 15.06
N THR A 203 14.60 -9.25 13.75
CA THR A 203 14.01 -8.03 13.16
C THR A 203 12.58 -7.84 13.64
N VAL A 204 11.76 -8.91 13.62
CA VAL A 204 10.37 -8.88 14.12
C VAL A 204 10.33 -8.41 15.58
N ARG A 205 11.15 -9.01 16.46
CA ARG A 205 11.24 -8.62 17.87
C ARG A 205 11.64 -7.15 18.03
N ASN A 206 12.59 -6.66 17.24
CA ASN A 206 13.05 -5.28 17.31
C ASN A 206 11.97 -4.30 16.89
N VAL A 207 11.21 -4.61 15.83
CA VAL A 207 10.11 -3.77 15.34
C VAL A 207 8.99 -3.67 16.39
N ILE A 208 8.59 -4.81 16.98
CA ILE A 208 7.60 -4.86 18.06
C ILE A 208 8.02 -3.98 19.24
N LYS A 209 9.30 -4.03 19.64
CA LYS A 209 9.84 -3.19 20.72
C LYS A 209 9.83 -1.71 20.37
N SER A 210 10.16 -1.35 19.12
CA SER A 210 10.22 0.04 18.71
C SER A 210 8.85 0.67 18.51
N ILE A 211 7.82 -0.11 18.17
CA ILE A 211 6.50 0.40 17.81
C ILE A 211 5.37 -0.54 18.32
N PRO A 212 5.13 -0.61 19.64
CA PRO A 212 4.21 -1.60 20.22
C PRO A 212 2.72 -1.41 19.81
N ASN A 213 2.32 -0.23 19.32
CA ASN A 213 0.94 0.07 18.92
C ASN A 213 0.87 0.77 17.55
N MET A 214 1.58 0.25 16.54
CA MET A 214 1.65 0.88 15.21
C MET A 214 0.27 1.10 14.58
N THR A 215 -0.58 0.07 14.52
CA THR A 215 -1.91 0.15 13.90
C THR A 215 -2.80 1.17 14.59
N LEU A 216 -2.87 1.14 15.93
CA LEU A 216 -3.69 2.08 16.69
C LEU A 216 -3.18 3.53 16.53
N ARG A 217 -1.86 3.73 16.56
CA ARG A 217 -1.25 5.05 16.34
C ARG A 217 -1.49 5.58 14.92
N THR A 218 -1.43 4.72 13.91
CA THR A 218 -1.75 5.08 12.51
C THR A 218 -3.22 5.47 12.39
N VAL A 219 -4.14 4.67 12.93
CA VAL A 219 -5.58 4.97 12.91
C VAL A 219 -5.86 6.29 13.63
N ILE A 220 -5.39 6.46 14.87
CA ILE A 220 -5.53 7.71 15.62
C ILE A 220 -4.91 8.88 14.86
N GLY A 221 -3.74 8.69 14.25
CA GLY A 221 -3.06 9.71 13.44
C GLY A 221 -3.88 10.14 12.23
N ILE A 222 -4.47 9.19 11.50
CA ILE A 222 -5.33 9.48 10.34
C ILE A 222 -6.57 10.27 10.78
N TYR A 223 -7.27 9.82 11.83
CA TYR A 223 -8.42 10.54 12.35
C TYR A 223 -8.01 11.92 12.89
N TRP A 224 -6.87 12.04 13.56
CA TRP A 224 -6.34 13.32 14.06
C TRP A 224 -6.02 14.30 12.95
N GLN A 225 -5.44 13.85 11.83
CA GLN A 225 -5.19 14.71 10.68
C GLN A 225 -6.49 15.09 9.96
N ALA A 226 -7.45 14.17 9.86
CA ALA A 226 -8.78 14.48 9.33
C ALA A 226 -9.48 15.56 10.18
N VAL A 227 -9.39 15.47 11.51
CA VAL A 227 -9.90 16.49 12.45
C VAL A 227 -9.17 17.83 12.26
N LYS A 228 -7.84 17.85 12.11
CA LYS A 228 -7.10 19.09 11.83
C LYS A 228 -7.53 19.74 10.51
N LEU A 229 -7.75 18.96 9.46
CA LEU A 229 -8.24 19.46 8.18
C LEU A 229 -9.66 20.03 8.29
N TRP A 230 -10.51 19.39 9.10
CA TRP A 230 -11.85 19.87 9.41
C TRP A 230 -11.82 21.18 10.20
N ILE A 231 -10.98 21.29 11.23
CA ILE A 231 -10.76 22.54 11.99
C ILE A 231 -10.25 23.66 11.06
N LYS A 232 -9.41 23.32 10.08
CA LYS A 232 -8.92 24.25 9.03
C LYS A 232 -9.96 24.59 7.96
N ARG A 233 -11.22 24.12 8.08
CA ARG A 233 -12.33 24.34 7.14
C ARG A 233 -11.99 23.91 5.70
N THR A 234 -11.22 22.84 5.55
CA THR A 234 -10.93 22.26 4.23
C THR A 234 -12.25 21.78 3.60
N PRO A 235 -12.56 22.14 2.34
CA PRO A 235 -13.79 21.70 1.68
C PRO A 235 -13.92 20.18 1.71
N VAL A 236 -15.08 19.71 2.16
CA VAL A 236 -15.47 18.29 2.17
C VAL A 236 -16.27 18.05 0.90
N TYR A 237 -15.74 17.20 0.03
CA TYR A 237 -16.43 16.70 -1.15
C TYR A 237 -17.20 15.45 -0.76
N SER A 238 -18.52 15.47 -1.02
CA SER A 238 -19.41 14.35 -0.74
C SER A 238 -19.01 13.12 -1.55
N HIS A 239 -19.00 11.97 -0.90
CA HIS A 239 -18.78 10.68 -1.58
C HIS A 239 -19.94 10.42 -2.56
N PRO A 240 -19.66 10.10 -3.84
CA PRO A 240 -20.70 9.79 -4.82
C PRO A 240 -21.33 8.42 -4.51
N ILE A 241 -22.66 8.40 -4.34
CA ILE A 241 -23.46 7.24 -3.88
C ILE A 241 -23.33 5.99 -4.78
N ASN A 242 -22.74 6.09 -5.98
CA ASN A 242 -22.58 4.97 -6.91
C ASN A 242 -21.13 4.87 -7.43
N SER A 243 -20.25 4.17 -6.72
CA SER A 243 -18.92 3.81 -7.23
C SER A 243 -18.55 2.40 -6.79
N GLN A 244 -19.37 1.43 -7.19
CA GLN A 244 -18.98 0.01 -7.15
C GLN A 244 -18.38 -0.36 -8.51
N GLU A 245 -17.11 -0.77 -8.51
CA GLU A 245 -16.47 -1.60 -9.55
C GLU A 245 -16.21 -2.99 -8.97
#